data_AF-A0A2K8KY21-F1
#
_entry.id   AF-A0A2K8KY21-F1
#
_cell.length_a   1.000
_cell.length_b   1.000
_cell.length_c   1.000
_cell.angle_alpha   90.00
_cell.angle_beta   90.00
_cell.angle_gamma   90.00
#
_symmetry.space_group_name_H-M   'P 1'
#
loop_
_entity.id
_entity.type
_entity.pdbx_description
1 polymer ?
#
loop_
_entity_poly.entity_id
_entity_poly.type
_entity_poly.pdbx_seq_one_letter_code
_entity_poly.pdbx_strand_id
1 'polypeptide(L)' 'MDGAKSIFPKGDAMRLAIRWISEMHQYDVEAIEEACRRYDLSPIEEEFLLKYFLNADHKIKIVKGT' A
#
# COMPACT_ATOMS: atom_id res chain seq x y z
N MET A 1 22.59 -9.98 -14.45
CA MET A 1 22.18 -9.04 -13.39
C MET A 1 21.05 -8.24 -14.00
N ASP A 2 19.89 -8.85 -14.02
CA ASP A 2 18.80 -8.49 -14.93
C ASP A 2 17.89 -7.55 -14.17
N GLY A 3 18.16 -6.26 -14.35
CA GLY A 3 17.26 -5.19 -13.94
C GLY A 3 15.97 -5.33 -14.73
N ALA A 4 15.02 -6.07 -14.16
CA ALA A 4 13.61 -6.03 -14.54
C ALA A 4 13.13 -4.60 -14.30
N LYS A 5 13.33 -3.76 -15.32
CA LYS A 5 12.86 -2.39 -15.37
C LYS A 5 11.34 -2.48 -15.51
N SER A 6 10.67 -2.58 -14.37
CA SER A 6 9.23 -2.46 -14.26
C SER A 6 8.80 -1.24 -15.09
N ILE A 7 7.81 -1.45 -15.95
CA ILE A 7 7.37 -0.50 -17.00
C ILE A 7 6.75 0.77 -16.38
N PHE A 8 6.59 0.77 -15.06
CA PHE A 8 6.12 1.89 -14.26
C PHE A 8 7.28 2.80 -13.83
N PRO A 9 7.15 4.14 -13.96
CA PRO A 9 8.11 5.04 -13.35
C PRO A 9 8.23 4.73 -11.86
N LYS A 10 9.45 4.85 -11.30
CA LYS A 10 9.76 4.54 -9.91
C LYS A 10 8.69 5.14 -8.97
N GLY A 11 7.89 4.28 -8.33
CA GLY A 11 6.89 4.66 -7.34
C GLY A 11 5.43 4.73 -7.83
N ASP A 12 5.11 4.36 -9.07
CA ASP A 12 3.71 4.23 -9.51
C ASP A 12 3.02 2.98 -8.92
N ALA A 13 3.74 1.85 -8.84
CA ALA A 13 3.24 0.61 -8.24
C ALA A 13 2.74 0.81 -6.80
N MET A 14 3.50 1.54 -5.99
CA MET A 14 3.14 1.84 -4.60
C MET A 14 1.86 2.69 -4.49
N ARG A 15 1.70 3.70 -5.35
CA ARG A 15 0.49 4.53 -5.37
C ARG A 15 -0.73 3.73 -5.82
N LEU A 16 -0.55 2.83 -6.78
CA LEU A 16 -1.62 1.94 -7.23
C LEU A 16 -2.04 0.97 -6.13
N ALA A 17 -1.08 0.41 -5.38
CA ALA A 17 -1.33 -0.42 -4.21
C ALA A 17 -2.11 0.34 -3.12
N ILE A 18 -1.66 1.53 -2.75
CA ILE A 18 -2.35 2.40 -1.77
C ILE A 18 -3.77 2.68 -2.22
N ARG A 19 -3.97 3.07 -3.49
CA ARG A 19 -5.30 3.36 -4.02
C ARG A 19 -6.19 2.13 -3.96
N TRP A 20 -5.69 0.96 -4.34
CA TRP A 20 -6.45 -0.28 -4.32
C TRP A 20 -6.87 -0.68 -2.90
N ILE A 21 -5.96 -0.57 -1.92
CA ILE A 21 -6.25 -0.81 -0.49
C ILE A 21 -7.34 0.17 0.00
N SER A 22 -7.22 1.46 -0.36
CA SER A 22 -8.24 2.47 -0.03
C SER A 22 -9.59 2.22 -0.70
N GLU A 23 -9.62 1.73 -1.94
CA GLU A 23 -10.86 1.37 -2.64
C GLU A 23 -11.57 0.18 -1.99
N MET A 24 -10.80 -0.80 -1.48
CA MET A 24 -11.36 -1.92 -0.74
C MET A 24 -11.81 -1.56 0.68
N HIS A 25 -11.40 -0.39 1.19
CA HIS A 25 -11.60 0.01 2.59
C HIS A 25 -11.05 -1.02 3.60
N GLN A 26 -10.12 -1.87 3.17
CA GLN A 26 -9.58 -2.98 3.94
C GLN A 26 -8.09 -2.72 4.16
N TYR A 27 -7.74 -2.32 5.37
CA TYR A 27 -6.38 -1.93 5.77
C TYR A 27 -5.65 -3.04 6.53
N ASP A 28 -6.12 -4.28 6.36
CA ASP A 28 -5.57 -5.47 7.00
C ASP A 28 -4.27 -5.92 6.34
N VAL A 29 -3.48 -6.70 7.09
CA VAL A 29 -2.23 -7.31 6.60
C VAL A 29 -2.46 -8.11 5.33
N GLU A 30 -3.55 -8.86 5.25
CA GLU A 30 -3.91 -9.67 4.07
C GLU A 30 -4.12 -8.81 2.81
N ALA A 31 -4.78 -7.66 2.94
CA ALA A 31 -4.99 -6.74 1.83
C ALA A 31 -3.67 -6.07 1.39
N ILE A 32 -2.79 -5.78 2.34
CA ILE A 32 -1.48 -5.20 2.04
C ILE A 32 -0.58 -6.22 1.33
N GLU A 33 -0.57 -7.48 1.78
CA GLU A 33 0.15 -8.57 1.11
C GLU A 33 -0.39 -8.85 -0.29
N GLU A 34 -1.71 -8.83 -0.48
CA GLU A 34 -2.34 -8.98 -1.80
C GLU A 34 -1.95 -7.84 -2.74
N ALA A 35 -1.96 -6.60 -2.24
CA ALA A 35 -1.49 -5.45 -3.00
C ALA A 35 0.00 -5.57 -3.34
N CYS A 36 0.81 -6.06 -2.41
CA CYS A 36 2.24 -6.31 -2.61
C CYS A 36 2.50 -7.31 -3.74
N ARG A 37 1.82 -8.47 -3.70
CA ARG A 37 1.89 -9.50 -4.76
C ARG A 37 1.38 -8.99 -6.11
N ARG A 38 0.31 -8.20 -6.11
CA ARG A 38 -0.36 -7.73 -7.33
C ARG A 38 0.40 -6.62 -8.05
N TYR A 39 1.07 -5.74 -7.30
CA TYR A 39 1.80 -4.59 -7.85
C TYR A 39 3.32 -4.78 -7.88
N ASP A 40 3.82 -5.96 -7.52
CA ASP A 40 5.24 -6.32 -7.50
C ASP A 40 6.05 -5.36 -6.60
N LEU A 41 5.52 -5.13 -5.40
CA LEU A 41 6.15 -4.24 -4.44
C LEU A 41 7.36 -4.91 -3.80
N SER A 42 8.37 -4.09 -3.49
CA SER A 42 9.54 -4.55 -2.76
C SER A 42 9.19 -4.79 -1.28
N PRO A 43 9.91 -5.67 -0.57
CA PRO A 43 9.69 -5.89 0.87
C PRO A 43 9.83 -4.61 1.71
N ILE A 44 10.60 -3.63 1.23
CA ILE A 44 10.70 -2.29 1.84
C ILE A 44 9.38 -1.51 1.71
N GLU A 45 8.72 -1.60 0.56
CA GLU A 45 7.45 -0.93 0.30
C GLU A 45 6.32 -1.60 1.10
N GLU A 46 6.33 -2.94 1.20
CA GLU A 46 5.40 -3.69 2.06
C GLU A 46 5.50 -3.27 3.52
N GLU A 47 6.72 -3.21 4.08
CA GLU A 47 6.93 -2.77 5.45
C GLU A 47 6.44 -1.33 5.65
N PHE A 48 6.66 -0.46 4.66
CA PHE A 48 6.12 0.89 4.68
C PHE A 48 4.59 0.89 4.70
N LEU A 49 3.94 0.08 3.86
CA LEU A 49 2.47 0.01 3.81
C LEU A 49 1.89 -0.54 5.10
N LEU A 50 2.47 -1.60 5.65
CA LEU A 50 2.11 -2.16 6.96
C LEU A 50 2.23 -1.08 8.04
N LYS A 51 3.37 -0.39 8.11
CA LYS A 51 3.54 0.72 9.06
C LYS A 51 2.57 1.87 8.78
N TYR A 52 2.33 2.22 7.53
CA TYR A 52 1.49 3.36 7.16
C TYR A 52 0.04 3.09 7.54
N PHE A 53 -0.54 1.95 7.13
CA PHE A 53 -1.94 1.62 7.36
C PHE A 53 -2.22 1.16 8.79
N LEU A 54 -1.38 0.29 9.37
CA LEU A 54 -1.57 -0.17 10.74
C LEU A 54 -1.32 0.93 11.78
N ASN A 55 -0.42 1.89 11.51
CA ASN A 55 -0.30 3.08 12.38
C ASN A 55 -1.32 4.17 12.03
N ALA A 56 -1.88 4.22 10.82
CA ALA A 56 -2.92 5.18 10.44
C ALA A 56 -4.29 4.83 11.03
N ASP A 57 -4.56 3.57 11.39
CA ASP A 57 -5.77 3.20 12.15
C ASP A 57 -5.95 4.07 13.42
N HIS A 58 -4.84 4.50 14.02
CA HIS A 58 -4.86 5.42 15.16
C HIS A 58 -5.19 6.89 14.82
N LYS A 59 -5.14 7.30 13.54
CA LYS A 59 -5.38 8.70 13.12
C LYS A 59 -6.69 8.91 12.37
N ILE A 60 -7.31 7.89 11.77
CA ILE A 60 -8.60 8.01 11.07
C ILE A 60 -9.80 7.90 12.05
N LYS A 61 -9.76 8.64 13.15
CA LYS A 61 -10.96 8.93 13.98
C LYS A 61 -11.22 10.43 14.16
N ILE A 62 -10.56 11.29 13.40
CA ILE A 62 -10.75 12.75 13.46
C ILE A 62 -11.18 13.33 12.11
N VAL A 63 -12.38 13.00 11.61
CA VAL A 63 -13.22 13.89 10.76
C VAL A 63 -14.53 13.18 10.34
N LYS A 64 -15.39 12.87 11.30
CA LYS A 64 -16.85 12.85 11.06
C LYS A 64 -17.54 13.47 12.26
N GLY A 65 -17.54 14.80 12.27
CA GLY A 65 -18.23 15.63 13.25
C GLY A 65 -18.70 16.88 12.54
N THR A 66 -19.83 16.77 11.86
CA THR A 66 -20.67 17.88 11.43
C THR A 66 -22.11 17.47 11.71
#